data_AF-A0A954THY1-F1
#
_entry.id   AF-A0A954THY1-F1
#
_cell.length_a   1.000
_cell.length_b   1.000
_cell.length_c   1.000
_cell.angle_alpha   90.00
_cell.angle_beta   90.00
_cell.angle_gamma   90.00
#
_symmetry.space_group_name_H-M   'P 1'
#
loop_
_entity.id
_entity.type
_entity.pdbx_description
1 polymer ?
#
loop_
_entity_poly.entity_id
_entity_poly.type
_entity_poly.pdbx_seq_one_letter_code
_entity_poly.pdbx_strand_id
1 'polypeptide(L)' 'MSKSIYGKIAGNLIRFEEPLGFPDGTAVEVVLRPLGLTDSEKQSRLESLFGSCRGDAVDLEAFLQANAAQRRLSRVESKE' A
#
# COMPACT_ATOMS: atom_id res chain seq x y z
N MET A 1 -3.25 -33.26 -5.07
CA MET A 1 -2.62 -31.93 -4.96
C MET A 1 -3.72 -30.89 -4.95
N SER A 2 -3.76 -29.99 -3.96
CA SER A 2 -4.71 -28.88 -3.92
C SER A 2 -4.15 -27.70 -4.72
N LYS A 3 -4.85 -27.29 -5.80
CA LYS A 3 -4.50 -26.08 -6.55
C LYS A 3 -5.20 -24.89 -5.90
N SER A 4 -4.43 -23.91 -5.44
CA SER A 4 -4.98 -22.62 -5.00
C SER A 4 -5.36 -21.80 -6.24
N ILE A 5 -6.59 -21.29 -6.28
CA ILE A 5 -7.11 -20.48 -7.38
C ILE A 5 -7.36 -19.07 -6.85
N TYR A 6 -6.89 -18.07 -7.59
CA TYR A 6 -7.00 -16.67 -7.20
C TYR A 6 -8.19 -16.02 -7.93
N GLY A 7 -8.79 -15.03 -7.27
CA GLY A 7 -9.93 -14.31 -7.79
C GLY A 7 -10.14 -12.97 -7.09
N LYS A 8 -10.96 -12.13 -7.70
CA LYS A 8 -11.34 -10.82 -7.17
C LYS A 8 -12.78 -10.85 -6.69
N ILE A 9 -13.04 -10.21 -5.55
CA ILE A 9 -14.37 -10.03 -4.98
C ILE A 9 -14.89 -8.67 -5.43
N ALA A 10 -16.04 -8.65 -6.10
CA ALA A 10 -16.74 -7.45 -6.55
C ALA A 10 -18.19 -7.49 -6.03
N GLY A 11 -18.42 -6.91 -4.85
CA GLY A 11 -19.72 -6.96 -4.18
C GLY A 11 -20.10 -8.39 -3.78
N ASN A 12 -21.16 -8.92 -4.39
CA ASN A 12 -21.65 -10.28 -4.16
C ASN A 12 -21.11 -11.31 -5.18
N LEU A 13 -20.22 -10.89 -6.09
CA LEU A 13 -19.67 -11.74 -7.14
C LEU A 13 -18.18 -12.03 -6.90
N ILE A 14 -17.79 -13.30 -6.95
CA ILE A 14 -16.39 -13.72 -6.97
C ILE A 14 -16.03 -14.08 -8.40
N ARG A 15 -15.06 -13.37 -8.98
CA ARG A 15 -14.52 -13.68 -10.32
C ARG A 15 -13.16 -14.34 -10.18
N PHE A 16 -13.04 -15.56 -10.68
CA PHE A 16 -11.79 -16.27 -10.74
C PHE A 16 -10.99 -15.85 -11.98
N GLU A 17 -9.67 -15.82 -11.87
CA GLU A 17 -8.78 -15.46 -12.99
C GLU A 17 -8.64 -16.62 -13.99
N GLU A 18 -8.87 -17.85 -13.52
CA GLU A 18 -8.82 -19.07 -14.32
C GLU A 18 -10.14 -19.84 -14.23
N PRO A 19 -10.54 -20.56 -15.30
CA PRO A 19 -11.70 -21.43 -15.25
C PRO A 19 -11.47 -22.58 -14.25
N LEU A 20 -12.46 -22.79 -13.37
CA LEU A 20 -12.41 -23.84 -12.35
C LEU A 20 -12.57 -25.26 -12.95
N GLY A 21 -13.20 -25.37 -14.12
CA GLY A 21 -13.43 -26.65 -14.81
C GLY A 21 -14.43 -27.58 -14.12
N PHE A 22 -15.22 -27.09 -13.16
CA PHE A 22 -16.27 -27.87 -12.53
C PHE A 22 -17.49 -28.00 -13.45
N PRO A 23 -18.15 -29.16 -13.50
CA PRO A 23 -19.42 -29.31 -14.19
C PRO A 23 -20.52 -28.47 -13.50
N ASP A 24 -21.50 -28.04 -14.29
CA ASP A 24 -22.63 -27.26 -13.79
C ASP A 24 -23.37 -28.02 -12.68
N GLY A 25 -23.76 -27.30 -11.62
CA GLY A 25 -24.42 -27.87 -10.44
C GLY A 25 -23.47 -28.42 -9.36
N THR A 26 -22.14 -28.32 -9.56
CA THR A 26 -21.17 -28.67 -8.52
C THR A 26 -21.31 -27.72 -7.32
N ALA A 27 -21.53 -28.26 -6.13
CA ALA A 27 -21.52 -27.48 -4.90
C ALA A 27 -20.10 -27.00 -4.59
N VAL A 28 -19.91 -25.69 -4.47
CA VAL A 28 -18.63 -25.06 -4.12
C VAL A 28 -18.78 -24.38 -2.77
N GLU A 29 -17.93 -24.77 -1.82
CA GLU A 29 -17.84 -24.11 -0.52
C GLU A 29 -16.72 -23.06 -0.55
N VAL A 30 -17.06 -21.81 -0.22
CA VAL A 30 -16.09 -20.72 -0.11
C VAL A 30 -15.78 -20.48 1.35
N VAL A 31 -14.57 -20.83 1.77
CA VAL A 31 -14.11 -20.61 3.16
C VAL A 31 -13.28 -19.34 3.23
N LEU A 32 -13.85 -18.29 3.83
CA LEU A 32 -13.11 -17.06 4.14
C LEU A 32 -12.28 -17.30 5.41
N ARG A 33 -10.95 -17.32 5.25
CA ARG A 33 -10.04 -17.36 6.41
C ARG A 33 -9.43 -15.98 6.59
N PRO A 34 -9.55 -15.37 7.78
CA PRO A 34 -8.79 -14.17 8.08
C PRO A 34 -7.32 -14.51 7.91
N LEU A 35 -6.61 -13.72 7.11
CA LEU A 35 -5.15 -13.79 7.08
C LEU A 35 -4.71 -13.38 8.48
N GLY A 36 -4.07 -14.30 9.21
CA GLY A 36 -3.46 -14.05 10.51
C GLY A 36 -2.24 -13.15 10.37
N LEU A 37 -2.42 -11.95 9.82
CA LEU A 37 -1.38 -10.96 9.65
C LEU A 37 -1.02 -10.41 11.02
N THR A 38 0.27 -10.44 11.32
CA THR A 38 0.85 -9.68 12.41
C THR A 38 0.66 -8.19 12.16
N ASP A 39 0.69 -7.38 13.22
CA ASP A 39 0.48 -5.92 13.07
C ASP A 39 1.55 -5.27 12.19
N SER A 40 2.78 -5.81 12.20
CA SER A 40 3.87 -5.40 11.29
C SER A 40 3.51 -5.63 9.81
N GLU A 41 2.95 -6.79 9.47
CA GLU A 41 2.57 -7.10 8.10
C GLU A 41 1.36 -6.28 7.62
N LYS A 42 0.42 -5.98 8.54
CA LYS A 42 -0.67 -5.05 8.25
C LYS A 42 -0.12 -3.66 7.95
N GLN A 43 0.79 -3.16 8.78
CA GLN A 43 1.40 -1.85 8.61
C GLN A 43 2.16 -1.76 7.28
N SER A 44 2.98 -2.76 6.96
CA SER A 44 3.71 -2.84 5.69
C SER A 44 2.78 -2.81 4.47
N ARG A 45 1.65 -3.53 4.51
CA ARG A 45 0.65 -3.48 3.42
C ARG A 45 -0.04 -2.12 3.31
N LEU A 46 -0.37 -1.50 4.44
CA LEU A 46 -0.99 -0.17 4.45
C LEU A 46 -0.03 0.89 3.91
N GLU A 47 1.23 0.85 4.33
CA GLU A 47 2.28 1.74 3.81
C GLU A 47 2.48 1.53 2.30
N SER A 48 2.39 0.30 1.79
CA SER A 48 2.46 0.03 0.35
C SER A 48 1.25 0.54 -0.43
N LEU A 49 0.05 0.57 0.16
CA LEU A 49 -1.19 0.98 -0.51
C LEU A 49 -1.43 2.48 -0.46
N PHE A 50 -1.08 3.11 0.66
CA PHE A 50 -1.39 4.51 0.94
C PHE A 50 -0.14 5.41 1.01
N GLY A 51 1.06 4.84 0.91
CA GLY A 51 2.31 5.56 1.15
C GLY A 51 2.64 5.65 2.65
N SER A 52 3.84 6.16 2.98
CA SER A 52 4.25 6.40 4.36
C SER A 52 4.48 7.89 4.59
N CYS A 53 3.91 8.45 5.66
CA CYS A 53 4.17 9.83 6.08
C CYS A 53 5.63 10.05 6.53
N ARG A 54 6.41 8.97 6.66
CA ARG A 54 7.81 9.03 7.11
C ARG A 54 8.73 9.58 6.03
N GLY A 55 8.45 9.28 4.76
CA GLY A 55 9.16 9.88 3.62
C GLY A 55 8.87 11.38 3.54
N ASP A 56 7.59 11.74 3.61
CA ASP A 56 7.13 13.13 3.53
C ASP A 56 7.74 14.02 4.63
N ALA A 57 7.90 13.49 5.85
CA ALA A 57 8.53 14.21 6.95
C ALA A 57 10.01 14.52 6.69
N VAL A 58 10.74 13.57 6.10
CA VAL A 58 12.17 13.74 5.75
C VAL A 58 12.32 14.77 4.63
N ASP A 59 11.46 14.68 3.60
CA ASP A 59 11.46 15.62 2.48
C ASP A 59 11.11 17.05 2.94
N LEU A 60 10.16 17.18 3.86
CA LEU A 60 9.80 18.46 4.47
C LEU A 60 10.95 19.05 5.28
N GLU A 61 11.65 18.23 6.08
CA GLU A 61 12.78 18.70 6.88
C GLU A 61 13.96 19.15 5.99
N ALA A 62 14.26 18.40 4.93
CA ALA A 62 15.25 18.78 3.93
C ALA A 62 14.90 20.12 3.25
N PHE A 63 13.63 20.32 2.89
CA PHE A 63 13.15 21.58 2.32
C PHE A 63 13.31 22.76 3.29
N LEU A 64 12.94 22.57 4.56
CA LEU A 64 13.08 23.62 5.58
C LEU A 64 14.54 24.00 5.81
N GLN A 65 15.45 23.03 5.82
CA GLN A 65 16.89 23.29 5.93
C GLN A 65 17.43 24.07 4.71
N ALA A 66 17.07 23.67 3.50
CA ALA A 66 17.47 24.36 2.27
C ALA A 66 16.97 25.82 2.25
N ASN A 67 15.72 26.05 2.65
CA ASN A 67 15.12 27.39 2.73
C ASN A 67 15.82 28.27 3.80
N ALA A 68 16.14 27.69 4.96
CA ALA A 68 16.91 28.36 6.00
C ALA A 68 18.32 28.74 5.54
N ALA A 69 18.99 27.87 4.77
CA ALA A 69 20.30 28.17 4.19
C ALA A 69 20.24 29.31 3.16
N GLN A 70 19.26 29.30 2.26
CA GLN A 70 19.06 30.40 1.31
C GLN A 70 18.80 31.74 2.00
N ARG A 71 17.96 31.77 3.05
CA ARG A 71 17.71 33.00 3.83
C ARG A 71 18.95 33.52 4.55
N ARG A 72 19.85 32.63 4.97
CA ARG A 72 21.13 33.04 5.57
C ARG A 72 22.04 33.69 4.54
N LEU A 73 22.11 33.14 3.32
CA LEU A 73 22.91 33.69 2.23
C LEU A 73 22.37 35.04 1.76
N SER A 74 21.06 35.15 1.54
CA SER A 74 20.42 36.40 1.09
C SER A 74 20.54 37.55 2.10
N ARG A 75 20.67 37.24 3.41
CA ARG A 75 20.82 38.24 4.48
C ARG A 75 22.23 38.82 4.56
N VAL A 76 23.24 38.13 4.02
CA VAL A 76 24.63 38.59 4.02
C VAL A 76 24.88 39.58 2.88
N GLU A 77 24.21 39.41 1.73
CA GLU A 77 24.39 40.26 0.54
C GLU A 77 23.69 41.64 0.63
N SER A 78 22.78 41.86 1.58
CA SER A 78 22.05 43.15 1.72
C SER A 78 22.75 44.17 2.65
N LYS A 79 24.03 43.98 2.94
CA LYS A 79 24.86 44.93 3.71
C LYS A 79 25.99 45.48 2.84
N GLU A 80 25.63 46.19 1.78
CA GLU A 80 26.49 47.17 1.11
C GLU A 80 25.71 48.47 0.91
#